data_AF-A0ABC8SJS7-F1
#
_entry.id   AF-A0ABC8SJS7-F1
#
_cell.length_a   1.000
_cell.length_b   1.000
_cell.length_c   1.000
_cell.angle_alpha   90.00
_cell.angle_beta   90.00
_cell.angle_gamma   90.00
#
_symmetry.space_group_name_H-M   'P 1'
#
loop_
_entity.id
_entity.type
_entity.pdbx_description
1 polymer ?
#
loop_
_entity_poly.entity_id
_entity_poly.type
_entity_poly.pdbx_seq_one_letter_code
_entity_poly.pdbx_strand_id
1 'polypeptide(L)'
;MADEEQKPLTYIPEVILKKRKSNEQWAIRRKQQLEQRVRKIKGDNFVIKKPEQFIREYRDKELDLIQMKHRGKRQRRSLVTPESKLLFVIRIQGKKDMHPKTRKVLYSLRLRRIFSGVFLKANERIMEILQRVEPYITFGYPNLKSVKDLIYKKGAVKADKQRVPLTDNNIIEEALGQHGIVCIEDIINEVANVGPHFKEVSRFLCPFTLNKPEKALQGKKRLFKDGGDTGNHSFGRMFFTVQVFSPALRQLMYIDGKDFAEDYSRNTSSTSIQKCRTRSIESRMRARDGFAGLVLNGSWSRALCRTEPSLVSGWFGYIEYLCAIIGLFIAQLLHCLRAEHLDLIM
;
A
#
# COMPACT_ATOMS: atom_id res chain seq x y z
N MET A 1 35.79 -16.12 69.23
CA MET A 1 35.90 -17.25 68.29
C MET A 1 35.60 -18.49 69.09
N ALA A 2 34.45 -19.13 68.89
CA ALA A 2 34.18 -20.46 69.40
C ALA A 2 34.04 -21.34 68.16
N ASP A 3 34.99 -22.25 67.99
CA ASP A 3 35.11 -23.14 66.85
C ASP A 3 33.96 -24.15 66.86
N GLU A 4 33.15 -24.18 65.81
CA GLU A 4 32.14 -25.22 65.64
C GLU A 4 32.83 -26.55 65.32
N GLU A 5 32.78 -27.48 66.28
CA GLU A 5 33.27 -28.85 66.12
C GLU A 5 32.57 -29.54 64.94
N GLN A 6 33.35 -29.89 63.91
CA GLN A 6 32.88 -30.69 62.78
C GLN A 6 32.59 -32.12 63.26
N LYS A 7 31.31 -32.45 63.42
CA LYS A 7 30.86 -33.83 63.74
C LYS A 7 31.30 -34.78 62.61
N PRO A 8 31.93 -35.94 62.92
CA PRO A 8 32.37 -36.89 61.91
C PRO A 8 31.16 -37.45 61.14
N LEU A 9 31.24 -37.41 59.81
CA LEU A 9 30.20 -37.95 58.95
C LEU A 9 30.06 -39.46 59.19
N THR A 10 28.84 -39.91 59.47
CA THR A 10 28.55 -41.32 59.76
C THR A 10 28.84 -42.17 58.51
N TYR A 11 29.84 -43.05 58.56
CA TYR A 11 30.22 -43.93 57.45
C TYR A 11 29.13 -44.98 57.21
N ILE A 12 28.43 -44.87 56.08
CA ILE A 12 27.41 -45.84 55.66
C ILE A 12 28.02 -46.74 54.58
N PRO A 13 28.01 -48.07 54.76
CA PRO A 13 28.58 -48.99 53.78
C PRO A 13 27.84 -48.88 52.43
N GLU A 14 28.60 -48.93 51.34
CA GLU A 14 28.09 -48.70 49.98
C GLU A 14 26.92 -49.61 49.59
N VAL A 15 26.91 -50.84 50.11
CA VAL A 15 25.87 -51.83 49.85
C VAL A 15 24.50 -51.32 50.32
N ILE A 16 24.45 -50.62 51.46
CA ILE A 16 23.22 -50.03 51.99
C ILE A 16 22.75 -48.87 51.10
N LEU A 17 23.67 -48.04 50.59
CA LEU A 17 23.34 -46.95 49.67
C LEU A 17 22.81 -47.47 48.32
N LYS A 18 23.41 -48.54 47.78
CA LYS A 18 22.93 -49.21 46.55
C LYS A 18 21.53 -49.81 46.76
N LYS A 19 21.27 -50.42 47.92
CA LYS A 19 19.95 -50.97 48.28
C LYS A 19 18.88 -49.88 48.41
N ARG A 20 19.20 -48.73 49.04
CA ARG A 20 18.29 -47.57 49.15
C ARG A 20 17.93 -47.01 47.76
N LYS A 21 18.92 -46.77 46.91
CA LYS A 21 18.69 -46.30 45.52
C LYS A 21 17.84 -47.28 44.72
N SER A 22 18.09 -48.58 44.85
CA SER A 22 17.29 -49.61 44.17
C SER A 22 15.83 -49.60 44.64
N ASN A 23 15.61 -49.49 45.95
CA ASN A 23 14.27 -49.41 46.54
C ASN A 23 13.53 -48.12 46.12
N GLU A 24 14.21 -46.97 46.11
CA GLU A 24 13.64 -45.70 45.64
C GLU A 24 13.28 -45.75 44.16
N GLN A 25 14.18 -46.27 43.32
CA GLN A 25 13.91 -46.46 41.88
C GLN A 25 12.73 -47.41 41.65
N TRP A 26 12.62 -48.46 42.45
CA TRP A 26 11.50 -49.40 42.37
C TRP A 26 10.19 -48.74 42.79
N ALA A 27 10.20 -47.93 43.86
CA ALA A 27 9.03 -47.16 44.30
C ALA A 27 8.58 -46.14 43.24
N ILE A 28 9.52 -45.41 42.62
CA ILE A 28 9.25 -44.45 41.53
C ILE A 28 8.64 -45.17 40.32
N ARG A 29 9.22 -46.30 39.89
CA ARG A 29 8.70 -47.10 38.77
C ARG A 29 7.28 -47.59 39.04
N ARG A 30 7.02 -48.09 40.26
CA ARG A 30 5.70 -48.58 40.65
C ARG A 30 4.65 -47.45 40.67
N LYS A 31 5.04 -46.26 41.15
CA LYS A 31 4.18 -45.06 41.10
C LYS A 31 3.87 -44.64 39.66
N GLN A 32 4.87 -44.60 38.77
CA GLN A 32 4.68 -44.26 37.36
C GLN A 32 3.77 -45.28 36.64
N GLN A 33 3.95 -46.58 36.91
CA GLN A 33 3.09 -47.62 36.34
C GLN A 33 1.64 -47.47 36.83
N LEU A 34 1.42 -47.15 38.10
CA LEU A 34 0.08 -46.86 38.65
C LEU A 34 -0.54 -45.63 37.99
N GLU A 35 0.21 -44.53 37.84
CA GLU A 35 -0.27 -43.32 37.16
C GLU A 35 -0.62 -43.59 35.69
N GLN A 36 0.18 -44.38 34.98
CA GLN A 36 -0.13 -44.80 33.61
C GLN A 36 -1.38 -45.67 33.53
N ARG A 37 -1.57 -46.61 34.47
CA ARG A 37 -2.79 -47.42 34.56
C ARG A 37 -4.01 -46.55 34.83
N VAL A 38 -3.93 -45.62 35.78
CA VAL A 38 -5.03 -44.68 36.08
C VAL A 38 -5.32 -43.77 34.89
N ARG A 39 -4.31 -43.29 34.15
CA ARG A 39 -4.52 -42.49 32.92
C ARG A 39 -5.19 -43.29 31.82
N LYS A 40 -4.82 -44.56 31.63
CA LYS A 40 -5.48 -45.46 30.65
C LYS A 40 -6.94 -45.72 31.05
N ILE A 41 -7.18 -46.06 32.33
CA ILE A 41 -8.53 -46.28 32.86
C ILE A 41 -9.39 -45.01 32.73
N LYS A 42 -8.82 -43.81 32.96
CA LYS A 42 -9.54 -42.54 32.76
C LYS A 42 -9.74 -42.17 31.28
N GLY A 43 -8.85 -42.63 30.39
CA GLY A 43 -8.91 -42.42 28.95
C GLY A 43 -9.92 -43.34 28.25
N ASP A 44 -10.12 -44.54 28.79
CA ASP A 44 -11.07 -45.55 28.31
C ASP A 44 -12.49 -45.38 28.88
N ASN A 45 -12.84 -44.16 29.29
CA ASN A 45 -14.24 -43.78 29.34
C ASN A 45 -14.71 -43.74 27.89
N PHE A 46 -15.30 -44.84 27.39
CA PHE A 46 -16.16 -44.80 26.23
C PHE A 46 -17.21 -43.72 26.54
N VAL A 47 -17.02 -42.51 26.00
CA VAL A 47 -17.99 -41.43 26.12
C VAL A 47 -19.13 -41.84 25.21
N ILE A 48 -20.00 -42.70 25.74
CA ILE A 48 -21.28 -43.01 25.13
C ILE A 48 -21.98 -41.65 25.02
N LYS A 49 -22.06 -41.14 23.79
CA LYS A 49 -22.71 -39.87 23.54
C LYS A 49 -24.13 -39.97 24.09
N LYS A 50 -24.53 -38.98 24.88
CA LYS A 50 -25.91 -38.92 25.37
C LYS A 50 -26.86 -38.74 24.18
N PRO A 51 -28.10 -39.28 24.23
CA PRO A 51 -29.13 -39.01 23.22
C PRO A 51 -29.26 -37.52 22.85
N GLU A 52 -29.16 -36.64 23.86
CA GLU A 52 -29.17 -35.18 23.70
C GLU A 52 -28.08 -34.64 22.76
N GLN A 53 -26.88 -35.23 22.78
CA GLN A 53 -25.77 -34.81 21.93
C GLN A 53 -26.01 -35.15 20.47
N PHE A 54 -26.62 -36.31 20.19
CA PHE A 54 -27.02 -36.68 18.83
C PHE A 54 -28.08 -35.72 18.28
N ILE A 55 -29.08 -35.35 19.11
CA ILE A 55 -30.12 -34.39 18.74
C ILE A 55 -29.51 -33.02 18.46
N ARG A 56 -28.55 -32.57 19.29
CA ARG A 56 -27.85 -31.30 19.10
C ARG A 56 -27.02 -31.29 17.81
N GLU A 57 -26.23 -32.33 17.56
CA GLU A 57 -25.44 -32.46 16.32
C GLU A 57 -26.33 -32.46 15.07
N TYR A 58 -27.50 -33.10 15.14
CA TYR A 58 -28.46 -33.10 14.05
C TYR A 58 -29.04 -31.70 13.80
N ARG A 59 -29.49 -31.00 14.86
CA ARG A 59 -29.99 -29.61 14.77
C ARG A 59 -28.94 -28.63 14.26
N ASP A 60 -27.70 -28.74 14.75
CA ASP A 60 -26.59 -27.88 14.32
C ASP A 60 -26.30 -28.07 12.83
N LYS A 61 -26.33 -29.32 12.34
CA LYS A 61 -26.19 -29.61 10.90
C LYS A 61 -27.34 -29.04 10.07
N GLU A 62 -28.58 -29.15 10.54
CA GLU A 62 -29.73 -28.54 9.85
C GLU A 62 -29.59 -27.01 9.78
N LEU A 63 -29.22 -26.37 10.89
CA LEU A 63 -28.97 -24.93 10.95
C LEU A 63 -27.83 -24.52 10.01
N ASP A 64 -26.73 -25.26 9.97
CA ASP A 64 -25.63 -25.00 9.06
C ASP A 64 -26.06 -25.11 7.59
N LEU A 65 -26.83 -26.14 7.25
CA LEU A 65 -27.40 -26.30 5.90
C LEU A 65 -28.32 -25.13 5.53
N ILE A 66 -29.16 -24.69 6.46
CA ILE A 66 -30.04 -23.53 6.30
C ILE A 66 -29.20 -22.26 6.09
N GLN A 67 -28.19 -22.01 6.93
CA GLN A 67 -27.29 -20.88 6.81
C GLN A 67 -26.54 -20.88 5.47
N MET A 68 -26.06 -22.04 5.01
CA MET A 68 -25.42 -22.17 3.70
C MET A 68 -26.40 -21.84 2.56
N LYS A 69 -27.65 -22.33 2.62
CA LYS A 69 -28.71 -21.98 1.66
C LYS A 69 -29.00 -20.48 1.66
N HIS A 70 -29.12 -19.84 2.83
CA HIS A 70 -29.33 -18.39 2.92
C HIS A 70 -28.14 -17.57 2.38
N ARG A 71 -26.89 -17.98 2.67
CA ARG A 71 -25.68 -17.35 2.11
C ARG A 71 -25.63 -17.47 0.59
N GLY A 72 -26.08 -18.60 0.03
CA GLY A 72 -26.19 -18.80 -1.42
C GLY A 72 -27.32 -17.99 -2.08
N LYS A 73 -28.44 -17.79 -1.36
CA LYS A 73 -29.56 -16.94 -1.78
C LYS A 73 -29.30 -15.44 -1.64
N ARG A 74 -28.29 -15.04 -0.86
CA ARG A 74 -27.90 -13.63 -0.71
C ARG A 74 -27.61 -13.08 -2.11
N GLN A 75 -28.37 -12.05 -2.49
CA GLN A 75 -28.26 -11.42 -3.80
C GLN A 75 -26.79 -11.06 -4.04
N ARG A 76 -26.25 -11.48 -5.19
CA ARG A 76 -24.93 -11.00 -5.62
C ARG A 76 -25.01 -9.48 -5.64
N ARG A 77 -24.03 -8.81 -5.02
CA ARG A 77 -23.93 -7.35 -5.09
C ARG A 77 -24.06 -6.94 -6.56
N SER A 78 -24.83 -5.88 -6.82
CA SER A 78 -25.11 -5.39 -8.16
C SER A 78 -23.85 -5.30 -9.00
N LEU A 79 -23.99 -5.59 -10.30
CA LEU A 79 -22.91 -5.41 -11.26
C LEU A 79 -22.45 -3.96 -11.17
N VAL A 80 -21.23 -3.76 -10.66
CA VAL A 80 -20.63 -2.44 -10.59
C VAL A 80 -20.33 -2.04 -12.02
N THR A 81 -21.09 -1.07 -12.53
CA THR A 81 -20.86 -0.48 -13.84
C THR A 81 -19.49 0.20 -13.83
N PRO A 82 -18.57 -0.15 -14.74
CA PRO A 82 -17.28 0.52 -14.82
C PRO A 82 -17.48 1.97 -15.27
N GLU A 83 -16.80 2.90 -14.61
CA GLU A 83 -16.86 4.33 -14.94
C GLU A 83 -16.09 4.66 -16.23
N SER A 84 -15.07 3.86 -16.55
CA SER A 84 -14.25 4.02 -17.74
C SER A 84 -13.87 2.67 -18.36
N LYS A 85 -13.50 2.69 -19.64
CA LYS A 85 -13.11 1.51 -20.43
C LYS A 85 -11.75 0.93 -20.01
N LEU A 86 -10.87 1.73 -19.42
CA LEU A 86 -9.48 1.36 -19.11
C LEU A 86 -9.26 1.30 -17.60
N LEU A 87 -8.75 0.17 -17.12
CA LEU A 87 -8.37 -0.02 -15.73
C LEU A 87 -6.86 -0.20 -15.62
N PHE A 88 -6.26 0.39 -14.60
CA PHE A 88 -4.92 0.04 -14.18
C PHE A 88 -4.98 -0.59 -12.79
N VAL A 89 -4.46 -1.81 -12.70
CA VAL A 89 -4.51 -2.64 -11.49
C VAL A 89 -3.11 -2.81 -10.94
N ILE A 90 -2.93 -2.55 -9.65
CA ILE A 90 -1.67 -2.69 -8.93
C ILE A 90 -1.87 -3.70 -7.80
N ARG A 91 -0.91 -4.60 -7.63
CA ARG A 91 -0.86 -5.48 -6.47
C ARG A 91 -0.18 -4.79 -5.28
N ILE A 92 -0.88 -4.68 -4.15
CA ILE A 92 -0.32 -4.10 -2.92
C ILE A 92 0.15 -5.18 -1.95
N GLN A 93 -0.57 -6.30 -1.87
CA GLN A 93 -0.33 -7.30 -0.83
C GLN A 93 0.67 -8.39 -1.24
N GLY A 94 1.35 -8.94 -0.22
CA GLY A 94 2.34 -10.00 -0.36
C GLY A 94 1.78 -11.36 -0.78
N LYS A 95 2.63 -12.38 -0.76
CA LYS A 95 2.24 -13.78 -1.06
C LYS A 95 1.81 -14.56 0.19
N LYS A 96 2.25 -14.13 1.37
CA LYS A 96 1.90 -14.74 2.65
C LYS A 96 0.41 -14.46 2.93
N ASP A 97 -0.34 -15.47 3.37
CA ASP A 97 -1.78 -15.38 3.70
C ASP A 97 -2.75 -15.19 2.51
N MET A 98 -2.52 -15.97 1.45
CA MET A 98 -3.40 -16.03 0.28
C MET A 98 -3.92 -17.45 0.03
N HIS A 99 -5.25 -17.58 -0.07
CA HIS A 99 -5.88 -18.81 -0.53
C HIS A 99 -5.42 -19.16 -1.96
N PRO A 100 -5.14 -20.44 -2.28
CA PRO A 100 -4.61 -20.85 -3.58
C PRO A 100 -5.50 -20.45 -4.77
N LYS A 101 -6.83 -20.40 -4.61
CA LYS A 101 -7.75 -19.92 -5.66
C LYS A 101 -7.49 -18.44 -5.99
N THR A 102 -7.41 -17.57 -4.99
CA THR A 102 -7.10 -16.15 -5.18
C THR A 102 -5.72 -15.94 -5.79
N ARG A 103 -4.73 -16.74 -5.38
CA ARG A 103 -3.39 -16.73 -5.97
C ARG A 103 -3.40 -17.07 -7.46
N LYS A 104 -4.16 -18.09 -7.87
CA LYS A 104 -4.35 -18.44 -9.28
C LYS A 104 -4.96 -17.27 -10.06
N VAL A 105 -5.99 -16.62 -9.50
CA VAL A 105 -6.63 -15.45 -10.15
C VAL A 105 -5.65 -14.29 -10.36
N LEU A 106 -4.85 -13.92 -9.36
CA LEU A 106 -3.84 -12.86 -9.53
C LEU A 106 -2.78 -13.24 -10.58
N TYR A 107 -2.42 -14.53 -10.68
CA TYR A 107 -1.46 -14.98 -11.69
C TYR A 107 -2.03 -14.94 -13.10
N SER A 108 -3.32 -15.24 -13.27
CA SER A 108 -4.02 -15.05 -14.55
C SER A 108 -4.04 -13.58 -14.98
N LEU A 109 -4.17 -12.64 -14.04
CA LEU A 109 -4.04 -11.19 -14.29
C LEU A 109 -2.59 -10.72 -14.47
N ARG A 110 -1.60 -11.62 -14.39
CA ARG A 110 -0.15 -11.36 -14.48
C ARG A 110 0.46 -10.58 -13.30
N LEU A 111 -0.27 -10.47 -12.18
CA LEU A 111 0.15 -9.76 -10.97
C LEU A 111 0.95 -10.67 -10.01
N ARG A 112 2.17 -11.05 -10.41
CA ARG A 112 3.00 -12.03 -9.68
C ARG A 112 3.80 -11.44 -8.51
N ARG A 113 4.29 -10.21 -8.68
CA ARG A 113 5.15 -9.49 -7.73
C ARG A 113 4.34 -8.41 -7.00
N ILE A 114 4.79 -7.99 -5.83
CA ILE A 114 4.21 -6.82 -5.16
C ILE A 114 4.58 -5.58 -5.96
N PHE A 115 3.69 -4.58 -6.00
CA PHE A 115 3.85 -3.37 -6.81
C PHE A 115 4.03 -3.65 -8.30
N SER A 116 3.50 -4.78 -8.79
CA SER A 116 3.32 -4.98 -10.23
C SER A 116 2.03 -4.32 -10.68
N GLY A 117 2.09 -3.56 -11.77
CA GLY A 117 0.94 -2.92 -12.41
C GLY A 117 0.63 -3.51 -13.78
N VAL A 118 -0.66 -3.62 -14.14
CA VAL A 118 -1.11 -4.10 -15.46
C VAL A 118 -2.31 -3.28 -15.93
N PHE A 119 -2.35 -2.94 -17.21
CA PHE A 119 -3.54 -2.38 -17.87
C PHE A 119 -4.54 -3.49 -18.24
N LEU A 120 -5.80 -3.29 -17.88
CA LEU A 120 -6.91 -4.19 -18.19
C LEU A 120 -8.03 -3.41 -18.88
N LYS A 121 -8.72 -4.07 -19.81
CA LYS A 121 -9.97 -3.60 -20.37
C LYS A 121 -11.09 -3.81 -19.35
N ALA A 122 -11.89 -2.78 -19.10
CA ALA A 122 -13.04 -2.86 -18.22
C ALA A 122 -14.15 -3.67 -18.91
N ASN A 123 -14.36 -4.88 -18.43
CA ASN A 123 -15.46 -5.77 -18.80
C ASN A 123 -16.18 -6.20 -17.53
N GLU A 124 -17.47 -6.52 -17.61
CA GLU A 124 -18.27 -6.99 -16.47
C GLU A 124 -17.60 -8.19 -15.76
N ARG A 125 -17.15 -9.17 -16.55
CA ARG A 125 -16.42 -10.34 -16.03
C ARG A 125 -15.12 -9.97 -15.30
N ILE A 126 -14.39 -8.98 -15.80
CA ILE A 126 -13.16 -8.52 -15.14
C ILE A 126 -13.52 -7.83 -13.83
N MET A 127 -14.59 -7.03 -13.78
CA MET A 127 -15.07 -6.40 -12.55
C MET A 127 -15.45 -7.44 -11.49
N GLU A 128 -16.16 -8.51 -11.85
CA GLU A 128 -16.44 -9.63 -10.93
C GLU A 128 -15.16 -10.28 -10.39
N ILE A 129 -14.16 -10.48 -11.26
CA ILE A 129 -12.87 -11.05 -10.87
C ILE A 129 -12.17 -10.11 -9.88
N LEU A 130 -12.15 -8.81 -10.17
CA LEU A 130 -11.51 -7.79 -9.32
C LEU A 130 -12.19 -7.72 -7.94
N GLN A 131 -13.52 -7.80 -7.86
CA GLN A 131 -14.25 -7.87 -6.60
C GLN A 131 -13.83 -9.07 -5.73
N ARG A 132 -13.53 -10.23 -6.35
CA ARG A 132 -13.07 -11.42 -5.60
C ARG A 132 -11.66 -11.27 -5.04
N VAL A 133 -10.79 -10.50 -5.70
CA VAL A 133 -9.39 -10.30 -5.30
C VAL A 133 -9.12 -8.93 -4.68
N GLU A 134 -10.17 -8.14 -4.48
CA GLU A 134 -10.19 -6.78 -3.95
C GLU A 134 -9.22 -6.54 -2.77
N PRO A 135 -9.17 -7.37 -1.71
CA PRO A 135 -8.29 -7.11 -0.56
C PRO A 135 -6.78 -7.21 -0.87
N TYR A 136 -6.38 -7.65 -2.06
CA TYR A 136 -4.97 -7.81 -2.45
C TYR A 136 -4.49 -6.78 -3.47
N ILE A 137 -5.44 -6.10 -4.12
CA ILE A 137 -5.18 -5.19 -5.23
C ILE A 137 -5.74 -3.80 -4.91
N THR A 138 -5.14 -2.80 -5.54
CA THR A 138 -5.80 -1.52 -5.80
C THR A 138 -5.99 -1.41 -7.29
N PHE A 139 -7.07 -0.79 -7.72
CA PHE A 139 -7.28 -0.47 -9.12
C PHE A 139 -7.96 0.89 -9.24
N GLY A 140 -7.76 1.53 -10.39
CA GLY A 140 -8.39 2.79 -10.71
C GLY A 140 -8.30 3.08 -12.19
N TYR A 141 -8.79 4.25 -12.56
CA TYR A 141 -8.85 4.72 -13.94
C TYR A 141 -7.67 5.66 -14.19
N PRO A 142 -6.71 5.27 -15.06
CA PRO A 142 -5.55 6.10 -15.34
C PRO A 142 -5.92 7.26 -16.28
N ASN A 143 -5.23 8.39 -16.13
CA ASN A 143 -5.29 9.51 -17.09
C ASN A 143 -4.28 9.28 -18.22
N LEU A 144 -4.49 9.88 -19.40
CA LEU A 144 -3.59 9.79 -20.55
C LEU A 144 -2.14 10.16 -20.19
N LYS A 145 -1.95 11.22 -19.40
CA LYS A 145 -0.62 11.63 -18.89
C LYS A 145 0.04 10.51 -18.08
N SER A 146 -0.71 9.85 -17.20
CA SER A 146 -0.19 8.75 -16.38
C SER A 146 0.15 7.52 -17.21
N VAL A 147 -0.65 7.21 -18.23
CA VAL A 147 -0.37 6.12 -19.19
C VAL A 147 0.93 6.41 -19.95
N LYS A 148 1.05 7.64 -20.48
CA LYS A 148 2.23 8.14 -21.19
C LYS A 148 3.49 8.00 -20.33
N ASP A 149 3.47 8.60 -19.13
CA ASP A 149 4.58 8.56 -18.19
C ASP A 149 4.97 7.14 -17.79
N LEU A 150 4.00 6.25 -17.60
CA LEU A 150 4.27 4.88 -17.21
C LEU A 150 4.95 4.09 -18.32
N ILE A 151 4.48 4.23 -19.56
CA ILE A 151 5.04 3.52 -20.71
C ILE A 151 6.45 4.01 -20.99
N TYR A 152 6.72 5.32 -21.02
CA TYR A 152 8.10 5.79 -21.25
C TYR A 152 9.07 5.41 -20.14
N LYS A 153 8.67 5.48 -18.86
CA LYS A 153 9.62 5.30 -17.75
C LYS A 153 9.75 3.87 -17.26
N LYS A 154 8.71 3.07 -17.40
CA LYS A 154 8.64 1.70 -16.86
C LYS A 154 8.24 0.66 -17.92
N GLY A 155 7.99 1.09 -19.15
CA GLY A 155 7.69 0.23 -20.29
C GLY A 155 8.84 -0.72 -20.55
N ALA A 156 8.49 -2.00 -20.58
CA ALA A 156 9.40 -3.07 -20.92
C ALA A 156 8.62 -4.13 -21.67
N VAL A 157 9.29 -4.76 -22.61
CA VAL A 157 8.72 -5.78 -23.49
C VAL A 157 9.39 -7.11 -23.25
N LYS A 158 8.73 -8.16 -23.71
CA LYS A 158 9.23 -9.51 -23.63
C LYS A 158 9.80 -9.93 -24.99
N ALA A 159 11.05 -9.55 -25.26
CA ALA A 159 11.82 -10.04 -26.41
C ALA A 159 12.65 -11.26 -25.98
N ASP A 160 12.68 -12.32 -26.78
CA ASP A 160 13.51 -13.52 -26.55
C ASP A 160 13.44 -14.12 -25.13
N LYS A 161 12.25 -14.08 -24.53
CA LYS A 161 11.97 -14.50 -23.14
C LYS A 161 12.69 -13.65 -22.07
N GLN A 162 13.49 -12.66 -22.44
CA GLN A 162 14.09 -11.68 -21.56
C GLN A 162 13.19 -10.44 -21.45
N ARG A 163 13.49 -9.60 -20.46
CA ARG A 163 12.80 -8.33 -20.25
C ARG A 163 13.69 -7.21 -20.78
N VAL A 164 13.28 -6.58 -21.87
CA VAL A 164 14.03 -5.51 -22.54
C VAL A 164 13.25 -4.20 -22.39
N PRO A 165 13.90 -3.07 -22.02
CA PRO A 165 13.24 -1.77 -22.00
C PRO A 165 12.82 -1.32 -23.41
N LEU A 166 11.79 -0.49 -23.50
CA LEU A 166 11.39 0.13 -24.76
C LEU A 166 12.34 1.30 -25.08
N THR A 167 13.38 1.02 -25.85
CA THR A 167 14.37 2.04 -26.29
C THR A 167 14.23 2.34 -27.77
N ASP A 168 14.09 1.30 -28.60
CA ASP A 168 14.06 1.43 -30.07
C ASP A 168 12.68 1.03 -30.63
N ASN A 169 12.21 1.79 -31.63
CA ASN A 169 10.93 1.53 -32.30
C ASN A 169 10.96 0.23 -33.13
N ASN A 170 12.13 -0.20 -33.59
CA ASN A 170 12.29 -1.43 -34.38
C ASN A 170 11.74 -2.67 -33.65
N ILE A 171 11.90 -2.73 -32.32
CA ILE A 171 11.41 -3.84 -31.48
C ILE A 171 9.87 -3.88 -31.48
N ILE A 172 9.23 -2.71 -31.59
CA ILE A 172 7.78 -2.58 -31.62
C ILE A 172 7.26 -2.98 -33.00
N GLU A 173 7.87 -2.46 -34.06
CA GLU A 173 7.50 -2.74 -35.43
C GLU A 173 7.62 -4.24 -35.75
N GLU A 174 8.70 -4.90 -35.32
CA GLU A 174 8.88 -6.34 -35.53
C GLU A 174 7.78 -7.18 -34.86
N ALA A 175 7.32 -6.77 -33.67
CA ALA A 175 6.34 -7.51 -32.89
C ALA A 175 4.88 -7.18 -33.23
N LEU A 176 4.58 -5.93 -33.56
CA LEU A 176 3.22 -5.40 -33.70
C LEU A 176 2.96 -4.71 -35.05
N GLY A 177 3.91 -4.70 -35.98
CA GLY A 177 3.76 -4.10 -37.31
C GLY A 177 2.59 -4.69 -38.10
N GLN A 178 2.24 -5.96 -37.86
CA GLN A 178 1.06 -6.61 -38.43
C GLN A 178 -0.27 -5.95 -38.03
N HIS A 179 -0.28 -5.27 -36.90
CA HIS A 179 -1.44 -4.57 -36.35
C HIS A 179 -1.41 -3.05 -36.62
N GLY A 180 -0.44 -2.57 -37.42
CA GLY A 180 -0.27 -1.16 -37.72
C GLY A 180 0.27 -0.33 -36.55
N ILE A 181 0.96 -0.97 -35.59
CA ILE A 181 1.57 -0.29 -34.43
C ILE A 181 3.08 -0.28 -34.65
N VAL A 182 3.63 0.90 -34.89
CA VAL A 182 5.05 1.07 -35.27
C VAL A 182 5.83 1.73 -34.14
N CYS A 183 5.22 2.71 -33.46
CA CYS A 183 5.90 3.56 -32.49
C CYS A 183 5.37 3.39 -31.06
N ILE A 184 6.09 3.96 -30.08
CA ILE A 184 5.65 3.99 -28.67
C ILE A 184 4.35 4.81 -28.53
N GLU A 185 4.21 5.89 -29.30
CA GLU A 185 3.04 6.76 -29.31
C GLU A 185 1.77 5.98 -29.71
N ASP A 186 1.88 5.08 -30.68
CA ASP A 186 0.78 4.23 -31.13
C ASP A 186 0.34 3.28 -30.01
N ILE A 187 1.30 2.70 -29.28
CA ILE A 187 1.02 1.89 -28.08
C ILE A 187 0.26 2.71 -27.03
N ILE A 188 0.69 3.94 -26.76
CA ILE A 188 0.04 4.82 -25.77
C ILE A 188 -1.40 5.12 -26.19
N ASN A 189 -1.61 5.46 -27.46
CA ASN A 189 -2.92 5.76 -28.01
C ASN A 189 -3.86 4.54 -27.95
N GLU A 190 -3.36 3.38 -28.36
CA GLU A 190 -4.10 2.11 -28.36
C GLU A 190 -4.50 1.68 -26.93
N VAL A 191 -3.60 1.87 -25.95
CA VAL A 191 -3.88 1.59 -24.54
C VAL A 191 -4.90 2.58 -23.97
N ALA A 192 -4.72 3.88 -24.20
CA ALA A 192 -5.56 4.92 -23.61
C ALA A 192 -7.01 4.84 -24.11
N ASN A 193 -7.19 4.62 -25.41
CA ASN A 193 -8.52 4.54 -26.03
C ASN A 193 -9.14 3.13 -25.96
N VAL A 194 -8.35 2.13 -25.56
CA VAL A 194 -8.73 0.71 -25.56
C VAL A 194 -9.19 0.28 -26.95
N GLY A 195 -8.26 0.38 -27.91
CA GLY A 195 -8.49 0.06 -29.31
C GLY A 195 -8.69 -1.44 -29.59
N PRO A 196 -8.82 -1.81 -30.87
CA PRO A 196 -9.11 -3.18 -31.29
C PRO A 196 -7.98 -4.17 -30.93
N HIS A 197 -6.72 -3.72 -30.98
CA HIS A 197 -5.51 -4.51 -30.75
C HIS A 197 -4.94 -4.36 -29.33
N PHE A 198 -5.77 -3.90 -28.39
CA PHE A 198 -5.39 -3.72 -26.99
C PHE A 198 -4.86 -5.01 -26.33
N LYS A 199 -5.38 -6.17 -26.74
CA LYS A 199 -5.02 -7.46 -26.12
C LYS A 199 -3.60 -7.87 -26.51
N GLU A 200 -3.23 -7.63 -27.75
CA GLU A 200 -1.93 -7.90 -28.36
C GLU A 200 -0.89 -6.99 -27.70
N VAL A 201 -1.16 -5.69 -27.64
CA VAL A 201 -0.33 -4.70 -26.94
C VAL A 201 -0.18 -5.05 -25.46
N SER A 202 -1.28 -5.38 -24.79
CA SER A 202 -1.25 -5.75 -23.37
C SER A 202 -0.40 -6.99 -23.15
N ARG A 203 -0.42 -7.99 -24.04
CA ARG A 203 0.41 -9.21 -23.96
C ARG A 203 1.89 -8.92 -24.24
N PHE A 204 2.17 -8.03 -25.18
CA PHE A 204 3.52 -7.59 -25.55
C PHE A 204 4.21 -6.88 -24.39
N LEU A 205 3.50 -5.97 -23.73
CA LEU A 205 3.98 -5.27 -22.53
C LEU A 205 4.15 -6.24 -21.35
N CYS A 206 5.32 -6.17 -20.71
CA CYS A 206 5.53 -6.80 -19.42
C CYS A 206 4.75 -6.05 -18.32
N PRO A 207 4.34 -6.74 -17.23
CA PRO A 207 3.80 -6.08 -16.06
C PRO A 207 4.77 -5.00 -15.55
N PHE A 208 4.25 -3.81 -15.30
CA PHE A 208 5.02 -2.66 -14.86
C PHE A 208 5.55 -2.91 -13.45
N THR A 209 6.85 -2.76 -13.25
CA THR A 209 7.46 -2.83 -11.92
C THR A 209 7.47 -1.44 -11.31
N LEU A 210 6.55 -1.19 -10.38
CA LEU A 210 6.44 0.05 -9.65
C LEU A 210 7.30 0.00 -8.38
N ASN A 211 7.72 1.17 -7.94
CA ASN A 211 8.40 1.32 -6.67
C ASN A 211 7.34 1.47 -5.56
N LYS A 212 7.73 1.24 -4.30
CA LYS A 212 6.82 1.40 -3.16
C LYS A 212 6.65 2.90 -2.88
N PRO A 213 5.42 3.45 -2.86
CA PRO A 213 5.21 4.84 -2.49
C PRO A 213 5.53 5.04 -1.00
N GLU A 214 6.37 6.03 -0.69
CA GLU A 214 6.93 6.21 0.66
C GLU A 214 5.88 6.61 1.70
N LYS A 215 4.93 7.48 1.34
CA LYS A 215 3.97 8.07 2.28
C LYS A 215 2.52 7.63 2.11
N ALA A 216 2.21 6.98 0.99
CA ALA A 216 0.82 6.88 0.56
C ALA A 216 0.15 5.53 0.90
N LEU A 217 0.90 4.42 1.04
CA LEU A 217 0.32 3.10 1.33
C LEU A 217 0.64 2.64 2.75
N GLN A 218 -0.40 2.41 3.55
CA GLN A 218 -0.30 1.89 4.92
C GLN A 218 -0.25 0.36 4.98
N GLY A 219 -0.45 -0.32 3.84
CA GLY A 219 -0.47 -1.77 3.72
C GLY A 219 -1.72 -2.44 4.30
N LYS A 220 -2.77 -1.65 4.59
CA LYS A 220 -3.98 -2.14 5.26
C LYS A 220 -4.90 -2.86 4.27
N LYS A 221 -5.42 -4.03 4.65
CA LYS A 221 -6.38 -4.83 3.85
C LYS A 221 -7.81 -4.26 3.82
N ARG A 222 -8.02 -3.07 4.40
CA ARG A 222 -9.33 -2.40 4.42
C ARG A 222 -9.59 -1.74 3.08
N LEU A 223 -10.86 -1.56 2.74
CA LEU A 223 -11.28 -0.87 1.52
C LEU A 223 -10.89 0.60 1.58
N PHE A 224 -10.65 1.21 0.42
CA PHE A 224 -10.33 2.64 0.33
C PHE A 224 -11.40 3.53 0.96
N LYS A 225 -12.69 3.18 0.77
CA LYS A 225 -13.82 3.89 1.39
C LYS A 225 -13.77 3.91 2.92
N ASP A 226 -13.16 2.89 3.52
CA ASP A 226 -13.02 2.74 4.98
C ASP A 226 -11.66 3.25 5.48
N GLY A 227 -10.94 4.05 4.66
CA GLY A 227 -9.61 4.57 4.98
C GLY A 227 -8.48 3.54 4.86
N GLY A 228 -8.68 2.48 4.07
CA GLY A 228 -7.65 1.52 3.68
C GLY A 228 -7.02 1.81 2.32
N ASP A 229 -6.24 0.85 1.83
CA ASP A 229 -5.51 1.00 0.56
C ASP A 229 -6.09 0.16 -0.60
N THR A 230 -7.06 -0.72 -0.32
CA THR A 230 -7.51 -1.75 -1.26
C THR A 230 -8.78 -1.36 -2.02
N GLY A 231 -9.01 -2.00 -3.17
CA GLY A 231 -10.20 -1.80 -3.99
C GLY A 231 -10.11 -0.64 -4.98
N ASN A 232 -11.27 -0.09 -5.34
CA ASN A 232 -11.40 0.97 -6.35
C ASN A 232 -10.98 2.33 -5.77
N HIS A 233 -9.99 2.96 -6.40
CA HIS A 233 -9.61 4.34 -6.17
C HIS A 233 -10.17 5.17 -7.32
N SER A 234 -11.34 5.77 -7.11
CA SER A 234 -11.97 6.63 -8.11
C SER A 234 -11.09 7.86 -8.40
N PHE A 235 -10.95 8.13 -9.69
CA PHE A 235 -10.35 9.28 -10.40
C PHE A 235 -9.24 10.11 -9.71
N GLY A 236 -8.07 10.18 -10.36
CA GLY A 236 -7.03 11.21 -10.11
C GLY A 236 -6.13 11.01 -8.89
N ARG A 237 -6.51 10.16 -7.91
CA ARG A 237 -5.70 9.85 -6.72
C ARG A 237 -5.02 8.49 -6.77
N MET A 238 -5.01 7.82 -7.91
CA MET A 238 -4.14 6.66 -8.04
C MET A 238 -2.70 7.15 -8.06
N PHE A 239 -2.06 7.16 -6.88
CA PHE A 239 -0.66 6.84 -6.55
C PHE A 239 0.48 7.11 -7.56
N PHE A 240 0.28 7.92 -8.60
CA PHE A 240 1.25 8.20 -9.65
C PHE A 240 2.04 9.48 -9.40
N THR A 241 1.68 10.26 -8.38
CA THR A 241 2.44 11.46 -7.98
C THR A 241 3.71 11.13 -7.19
N VAL A 242 4.01 9.85 -6.95
CA VAL A 242 5.22 9.42 -6.24
C VAL A 242 5.96 8.42 -7.11
N GLN A 243 7.16 8.78 -7.58
CA GLN A 243 8.18 7.95 -8.28
C GLN A 243 8.27 7.98 -9.80
N VAL A 244 7.52 8.84 -10.49
CA VAL A 244 7.75 9.08 -11.93
C VAL A 244 8.81 10.16 -12.17
N PHE A 245 9.12 11.03 -11.19
CA PHE A 245 10.20 12.02 -11.28
C PHE A 245 11.34 11.67 -10.34
N SER A 246 12.58 11.69 -10.86
CA SER A 246 13.80 11.76 -10.02
C SER A 246 13.66 12.96 -9.06
N PRO A 247 14.03 12.82 -7.77
CA PRO A 247 13.93 13.92 -6.80
C PRO A 247 14.68 15.19 -7.24
N ALA A 248 15.70 15.07 -8.11
CA ALA A 248 16.47 16.20 -8.63
C ALA A 248 15.65 17.19 -9.49
N LEU A 249 14.59 16.75 -10.17
CA LEU A 249 13.78 17.62 -11.04
C LEU A 249 12.68 18.38 -10.29
N ARG A 250 12.46 18.08 -9.00
CA ARG A 250 11.46 18.77 -8.18
C ARG A 250 11.91 20.16 -7.74
N GLN A 251 13.22 20.41 -7.70
CA GLN A 251 13.79 21.72 -7.33
C GLN A 251 13.66 22.74 -8.48
N LEU A 252 13.76 22.29 -9.73
CA LEU A 252 13.76 23.18 -10.92
C LEU A 252 12.36 23.69 -11.29
N MET A 253 11.30 22.88 -11.14
CA MET A 253 9.93 23.33 -11.45
C MET A 253 9.26 24.15 -10.34
N TYR A 254 9.92 24.35 -9.19
CA TYR A 254 9.36 25.19 -8.10
C TYR A 254 9.87 26.64 -8.16
N ILE A 255 10.72 26.97 -9.13
CA ILE A 255 11.26 28.32 -9.34
C ILE A 255 10.56 29.03 -10.51
N ASP A 256 10.04 28.31 -11.51
CA ASP A 256 9.39 28.91 -12.69
C ASP A 256 7.84 28.88 -12.61
N GLY A 257 7.30 29.08 -11.41
CA GLY A 257 5.87 28.97 -11.09
C GLY A 257 5.12 30.31 -10.94
N LYS A 258 5.67 31.40 -11.45
CA LYS A 258 4.96 32.67 -11.70
C LYS A 258 5.43 33.20 -13.05
N ASP A 259 4.51 33.83 -13.77
CA ASP A 259 4.72 34.53 -15.04
C ASP A 259 4.52 33.69 -16.31
N PHE A 260 3.30 33.18 -16.52
CA PHE A 260 2.80 32.89 -17.88
C PHE A 260 1.27 33.06 -17.91
N ALA A 261 0.83 34.29 -17.74
CA ALA A 261 -0.53 34.72 -18.03
C ALA A 261 -0.55 36.22 -18.35
N GLU A 262 0.11 36.59 -19.45
CA GLU A 262 -0.15 37.79 -20.25
C GLU A 262 0.65 37.64 -21.56
N ASP A 263 0.20 38.27 -22.63
CA ASP A 263 0.77 38.26 -23.99
C ASP A 263 0.40 37.09 -24.92
N TYR A 264 -0.92 36.93 -25.13
CA TYR A 264 -1.47 36.54 -26.43
C TYR A 264 -2.30 37.69 -27.02
N SER A 265 -1.63 38.83 -27.18
CA SER A 265 -2.12 39.95 -27.99
C SER A 265 -0.93 40.86 -28.25
N ARG A 266 -0.69 41.17 -29.54
CA ARG A 266 0.39 41.99 -30.11
C ARG A 266 1.67 41.20 -30.42
N ASN A 267 1.78 40.77 -31.67
CA ASN A 267 3.00 40.99 -32.44
C ASN A 267 2.65 40.96 -33.93
N THR A 268 2.06 42.06 -34.40
CA THR A 268 2.40 42.60 -35.71
C THR A 268 3.67 43.43 -35.58
N SER A 269 4.50 43.35 -36.63
CA SER A 269 5.57 44.28 -37.01
C SER A 269 6.91 44.25 -36.25
N SER A 270 7.97 43.88 -37.00
CA SER A 270 9.31 44.52 -37.12
C SER A 270 10.03 44.96 -35.84
N THR A 271 11.33 44.77 -35.61
CA THR A 271 12.47 45.15 -36.47
C THR A 271 13.78 44.76 -35.74
N SER A 272 14.80 44.37 -36.52
CA SER A 272 16.26 44.62 -36.36
C SER A 272 16.96 44.73 -34.98
N ILE A 273 18.00 43.90 -34.80
CA ILE A 273 19.41 44.23 -34.46
C ILE A 273 19.66 45.01 -33.14
N GLN A 274 20.29 44.40 -32.12
CA GLN A 274 21.74 44.47 -31.79
C GLN A 274 22.09 44.04 -30.35
N LYS A 275 23.18 43.25 -30.23
CA LYS A 275 24.13 43.07 -29.10
C LYS A 275 23.62 42.53 -27.74
N CYS A 276 24.15 41.36 -27.34
CA CYS A 276 25.18 41.33 -26.30
C CYS A 276 25.96 40.01 -26.20
N ARG A 277 27.17 40.13 -25.65
CA ARG A 277 28.34 39.26 -25.76
C ARG A 277 28.24 37.90 -25.05
N THR A 278 28.95 36.95 -25.65
CA THR A 278 29.52 35.72 -25.09
C THR A 278 30.31 35.93 -23.79
N ARG A 279 30.08 35.08 -22.78
CA ARG A 279 31.12 34.55 -21.88
C ARG A 279 30.68 33.18 -21.35
N SER A 280 31.42 32.16 -21.75
CA SER A 280 31.40 30.82 -21.18
C SER A 280 32.80 30.55 -20.60
N ILE A 281 32.86 29.57 -19.70
CA ILE A 281 34.03 28.74 -19.35
C ILE A 281 34.78 29.09 -18.03
N GLU A 282 34.76 28.07 -17.15
CA GLU A 282 35.75 27.64 -16.15
C GLU A 282 36.23 28.58 -15.04
N SER A 283 35.86 28.26 -13.80
CA SER A 283 36.79 28.16 -12.65
C SER A 283 36.07 27.81 -11.34
N ARG A 284 36.02 26.53 -10.96
CA ARG A 284 36.18 26.05 -9.57
C ARG A 284 36.00 24.53 -9.46
N MET A 285 37.07 23.80 -9.71
CA MET A 285 37.31 22.48 -9.12
C MET A 285 38.77 22.44 -8.63
N ARG A 286 38.95 21.84 -7.44
CA ARG A 286 40.18 21.35 -6.77
C ARG A 286 40.72 22.19 -5.60
N ALA A 287 41.23 21.40 -4.63
CA ALA A 287 41.82 21.71 -3.31
C ALA A 287 40.80 21.90 -2.17
N ARG A 288 40.78 21.12 -1.08
CA ARG A 288 41.83 20.34 -0.40
C ARG A 288 41.21 19.28 0.54
N ASP A 289 41.80 18.09 0.54
CA ASP A 289 41.82 17.14 1.67
C ASP A 289 42.70 17.66 2.81
N GLY A 290 42.42 17.24 4.06
CA GLY A 290 43.30 17.46 5.21
C GLY A 290 42.60 17.30 6.56
N PHE A 291 42.62 16.07 7.09
CA PHE A 291 42.10 15.67 8.40
C PHE A 291 43.29 15.38 9.34
N ALA A 292 43.46 16.18 10.39
CA ALA A 292 44.26 15.97 11.62
C ALA A 292 44.04 17.26 12.46
N GLY A 293 43.79 17.31 13.77
CA GLY A 293 44.05 16.44 14.92
C GLY A 293 44.64 17.35 16.04
N LEU A 294 44.17 17.19 17.30
CA LEU A 294 44.52 17.90 18.58
C LEU A 294 43.69 19.16 18.92
N VAL A 295 42.79 19.23 19.92
CA VAL A 295 42.79 18.90 21.38
C VAL A 295 43.28 20.06 22.26
N LEU A 296 42.34 20.82 22.88
CA LEU A 296 42.18 21.03 24.34
C LEU A 296 41.37 22.30 24.71
N ASN A 297 40.46 22.09 25.68
CA ASN A 297 40.04 22.98 26.78
C ASN A 297 39.13 24.20 26.54
N GLY A 298 38.12 24.30 27.40
CA GLY A 298 37.71 25.61 27.96
C GLY A 298 36.22 25.92 27.90
N SER A 299 35.53 25.54 28.96
CA SER A 299 34.15 25.91 29.31
C SER A 299 33.93 27.44 29.42
N TRP A 300 32.73 27.93 29.09
CA TRP A 300 31.80 28.72 29.95
C TRP A 300 30.83 29.62 29.14
N SER A 301 29.55 29.34 29.34
CA SER A 301 28.43 30.29 29.58
C SER A 301 27.89 31.28 28.52
N ARG A 302 26.55 31.24 28.45
CA ARG A 302 25.59 32.33 28.20
C ARG A 302 25.45 32.88 26.77
N ALA A 303 24.41 32.40 26.07
CA ALA A 303 23.71 33.17 25.05
C ALA A 303 22.24 33.34 25.50
N LEU A 304 21.92 34.54 25.98
CA LEU A 304 20.56 35.01 26.23
C LEU A 304 19.94 35.47 24.90
N CYS A 305 18.66 35.16 24.77
CA CYS A 305 17.63 35.69 23.88
C CYS A 305 17.96 36.97 23.07
N ARG A 306 17.85 36.87 21.73
CA ARG A 306 17.12 37.84 20.90
C ARG A 306 16.42 37.11 19.75
N THR A 307 15.11 36.95 19.88
CA THR A 307 14.18 36.61 18.80
C THR A 307 13.69 37.91 18.17
N GLU A 308 13.94 38.14 16.89
CA GLU A 308 13.25 39.15 16.10
C GLU A 308 11.97 38.57 15.48
N PRO A 309 10.82 39.24 15.58
CA PRO A 309 9.56 38.78 15.00
C PRO A 309 9.25 39.53 13.69
N SER A 310 9.23 38.83 12.56
CA SER A 310 8.54 39.31 11.36
C SER A 310 8.04 38.14 10.54
N LEU A 311 6.72 37.89 10.64
CA LEU A 311 5.81 37.14 9.73
C LEU A 311 4.60 36.58 10.52
N VAL A 312 3.98 37.41 11.37
CA VAL A 312 2.67 37.13 11.97
C VAL A 312 1.79 38.35 11.82
N SER A 313 1.43 38.68 10.57
CA SER A 313 0.45 39.73 10.28
C SER A 313 -0.43 39.43 9.05
N GLY A 314 -0.38 38.21 8.51
CA GLY A 314 -1.24 37.76 7.41
C GLY A 314 -2.32 36.75 7.80
N TRP A 315 -2.21 36.11 8.96
CA TRP A 315 -3.09 35.01 9.38
C TRP A 315 -4.23 35.43 10.31
N PHE A 316 -4.09 36.55 11.03
CA PHE A 316 -5.14 37.05 11.91
C PHE A 316 -6.33 37.65 11.14
N GLY A 317 -6.08 38.34 10.03
CA GLY A 317 -7.15 38.92 9.21
C GLY A 317 -8.06 37.88 8.56
N TYR A 318 -7.53 36.70 8.21
CA TYR A 318 -8.32 35.65 7.55
C TYR A 318 -9.27 34.93 8.53
N ILE A 319 -8.87 34.82 9.80
CA ILE A 319 -9.70 34.21 10.85
C ILE A 319 -10.84 35.15 11.24
N GLU A 320 -10.58 36.46 11.35
CA GLU A 320 -11.64 37.44 11.62
C GLU A 320 -12.64 37.52 10.46
N TYR A 321 -12.18 37.44 9.20
CA TYR A 321 -13.05 37.42 8.03
C TYR A 321 -13.95 36.17 7.98
N LEU A 322 -13.41 35.00 8.29
CA LEU A 322 -14.19 33.75 8.38
C LEU A 322 -15.17 33.76 9.55
N CYS A 323 -14.80 34.33 10.69
CA CYS A 323 -15.71 34.50 11.83
C CYS A 323 -16.88 35.44 11.49
N ALA A 324 -16.63 36.53 10.76
CA ALA A 324 -17.68 37.45 10.32
C ALA A 324 -18.65 36.81 9.31
N ILE A 325 -18.14 36.02 8.36
CA ILE A 325 -18.97 35.32 7.37
C ILE A 325 -19.83 34.23 8.04
N ILE A 326 -19.26 33.45 8.96
CA ILE A 326 -20.00 32.43 9.70
C ILE A 326 -21.06 33.09 10.61
N GLY A 327 -20.73 34.23 11.24
CA GLY A 327 -21.67 35.01 12.05
C GLY A 327 -22.88 35.52 11.25
N LEU A 328 -22.64 36.06 10.05
CA LEU A 328 -23.70 36.49 9.12
C LEU A 328 -24.60 35.32 8.69
N PHE A 329 -24.01 34.15 8.40
CA PHE A 329 -24.77 32.96 8.01
C PHE A 329 -25.64 32.41 9.14
N ILE A 330 -25.12 32.42 10.37
CA ILE A 330 -25.86 31.98 11.56
C ILE A 330 -26.98 32.98 11.90
N ALA A 331 -26.74 34.29 11.78
CA ALA A 331 -27.75 35.30 11.99
C ALA A 331 -28.91 35.18 10.97
N GLN A 332 -28.60 34.87 9.71
CA GLN A 332 -29.60 34.70 8.65
C GLN A 332 -30.41 33.40 8.83
N LEU A 333 -29.79 32.32 9.30
CA LEU A 333 -30.48 31.08 9.69
C LEU A 333 -31.40 31.27 10.91
N LEU A 334 -30.96 32.03 11.92
CA LEU A 334 -31.77 32.37 13.09
C LEU A 334 -32.96 33.28 12.72
N HIS A 335 -32.79 34.17 11.73
CA HIS A 335 -33.88 35.01 11.24
C HIS A 335 -34.92 34.22 10.43
N CYS A 336 -34.49 33.22 9.65
CA CYS A 336 -35.39 32.28 8.97
C CYS A 336 -36.16 31.38 9.96
N LEU A 337 -35.48 30.83 10.98
CA LEU A 337 -36.13 30.00 12.00
C LEU A 337 -37.12 30.79 12.87
N ARG A 338 -36.90 32.10 13.05
CA ARG A 338 -37.83 32.98 13.79
C ARG A 338 -39.06 33.40 12.96
N ALA A 339 -38.97 33.38 11.62
CA ALA A 339 -40.10 33.63 10.74
C ALA A 339 -41.06 32.43 10.71
N GLU A 340 -40.54 31.20 10.66
CA GLU A 340 -41.36 29.97 10.65
C GLU A 340 -42.12 29.75 11.98
N HIS A 341 -41.64 30.31 13.09
CA HIS A 341 -42.27 30.14 14.40
C HIS A 341 -43.39 31.16 14.70
N LEU A 342 -43.51 32.22 13.90
CA LEU A 342 -44.56 33.24 14.03
C LEU A 342 -45.79 32.95 13.14
N ASP A 343 -45.65 32.16 12.08
CA ASP A 343 -46.76 31.70 11.23
C ASP A 343 -47.55 30.52 11.84
N LEU A 344 -47.12 30.01 13.01
CA LEU A 344 -47.80 28.93 13.74
C LEU A 344 -48.59 29.41 14.98
N ILE A 345 -48.58 30.72 15.28
CA ILE A 345 -49.21 31.31 16.48
C ILE A 345 -50.23 32.43 16.14
N MET A 346 -50.44 32.74 14.86
CA MET A 346 -51.62 33.46 14.35
C MET A 346 -52.53 32.47 13.63
#